data_AF-A0A7C4CJ08-F1
#
_entry.id   AF-A0A7C4CJ08-F1
#
_cell.length_a   1.000
_cell.length_b   1.000
_cell.length_c   1.000
_cell.angle_alpha   90.00
_cell.angle_beta   90.00
_cell.angle_gamma   90.00
#
_symmetry.space_group_name_H-M   'P 1'
#
loop_
_entity.id
_entity.type
_entity.pdbx_description
1 polymer ?
#
loop_
_entity_poly.entity_id
_entity_poly.type
_entity_poly.pdbx_seq_one_letter_code
_entity_poly.pdbx_strand_id
1 'polypeptide(L)'
;SAVLTLMKHNPSIRSAMNIKYDDSIISAARELGYVIGNYDRREEPQEVKKVEGMTVPWGIETALKKIGWKTPDLIYHRGDWGKEPMIIVFGEDPLKVIEKIENIAKKIEKKI
;
A
#
# COMPACT_ATOMS: atom_id res chain seq x y z
N SER A 1 -7.59 -7.45 -7.06
CA SER A 1 -6.55 -7.85 -6.09
C SER A 1 -5.38 -6.88 -6.16
N ALA A 2 -4.81 -6.48 -5.01
CA ALA A 2 -3.72 -5.50 -4.96
C ALA A 2 -2.42 -6.07 -5.55
N VAL A 3 -1.98 -7.23 -5.06
CA VAL A 3 -0.75 -7.89 -5.53
C VAL A 3 -0.82 -8.21 -7.02
N LEU A 4 -1.95 -8.74 -7.52
CA LEU A 4 -2.12 -9.04 -8.94
C LEU A 4 -2.10 -7.79 -9.83
N THR A 5 -2.52 -6.64 -9.31
CA THR A 5 -2.47 -5.38 -10.07
C THR A 5 -1.02 -4.89 -10.14
N LEU A 6 -0.30 -4.92 -9.03
CA LEU A 6 1.10 -4.52 -9.00
C LEU A 6 2.00 -5.44 -9.85
N MET A 7 1.71 -6.75 -9.89
CA MET A 7 2.39 -7.73 -10.74
C MET A 7 2.37 -7.39 -12.24
N LYS A 8 1.37 -6.62 -12.71
CA LYS A 8 1.30 -6.17 -14.11
C LYS A 8 2.42 -5.18 -14.46
N HIS A 9 2.90 -4.44 -13.47
CA HIS A 9 3.95 -3.42 -13.60
C HIS A 9 5.31 -3.94 -13.16
N ASN A 10 5.34 -4.76 -12.11
CA ASN A 10 6.53 -5.46 -11.67
C ASN A 10 6.21 -6.92 -11.28
N PRO A 11 6.48 -7.88 -12.18
CA PRO A 11 6.20 -9.30 -11.94
C PRO A 11 6.99 -9.94 -10.79
N SER A 12 8.08 -9.31 -10.29
CA SER A 12 8.85 -9.87 -9.16
C SER A 12 8.08 -9.79 -7.85
N ILE A 13 7.15 -8.84 -7.70
CA ILE A 13 6.35 -8.66 -6.49
C ILE A 13 5.22 -9.68 -6.48
N ARG A 14 5.28 -10.68 -5.58
CA ARG A 14 4.27 -11.74 -5.51
C ARG A 14 3.65 -11.92 -4.13
N SER A 15 4.00 -11.07 -3.18
CA SER A 15 3.49 -11.11 -1.82
C SER A 15 2.99 -9.74 -1.38
N ALA A 16 1.93 -9.75 -0.58
CA ALA A 16 1.42 -8.55 0.05
C ALA A 16 0.75 -8.89 1.38
N MET A 17 0.82 -7.96 2.35
CA MET A 17 0.11 -8.07 3.62
C MET A 17 -0.63 -6.77 3.91
N ASN A 18 -1.91 -6.91 4.26
CA ASN A 18 -2.71 -5.79 4.75
C ASN A 18 -2.49 -5.63 6.26
N ILE A 19 -2.18 -4.42 6.69
CA ILE A 19 -2.00 -4.04 8.09
C ILE A 19 -2.83 -2.79 8.41
N LYS A 20 -3.11 -2.58 9.70
CA LYS A 20 -3.82 -1.41 10.20
C LYS A 20 -3.14 -0.12 9.71
N TYR A 21 -3.94 0.86 9.30
CA TYR A 21 -3.44 2.22 9.07
C TYR A 21 -3.08 2.92 10.38
N ASP A 22 -1.87 3.50 10.41
CA ASP A 22 -1.40 4.36 11.48
C ASP A 22 -0.39 5.37 10.90
N ASP A 23 -0.52 6.66 11.25
CA ASP A 23 0.40 7.69 10.76
C ASP A 23 1.85 7.44 11.24
N SER A 24 2.04 6.78 12.40
CA SER A 24 3.37 6.39 12.90
C SER A 24 4.07 5.38 11.99
N ILE A 25 3.32 4.44 11.40
CA ILE A 25 3.82 3.45 10.44
C ILE A 25 4.30 4.16 9.17
N ILE A 26 3.50 5.11 8.65
CA ILE A 26 3.87 5.89 7.46
C ILE A 26 5.12 6.74 7.71
N SER A 27 5.22 7.37 8.88
CA SER A 27 6.41 8.13 9.27
C SER A 27 7.65 7.24 9.38
N ALA A 28 7.53 6.08 10.04
CA ALA A 28 8.63 5.14 10.22
C ALA A 28 9.13 4.60 8.87
N ALA A 29 8.22 4.19 7.99
CA ALA A 29 8.57 3.72 6.65
C ALA A 29 9.28 4.79 5.82
N ARG A 30 8.83 6.06 5.91
CA ARG A 30 9.48 7.17 5.19
C ARG A 30 10.92 7.39 5.67
N GLU A 31 11.15 7.31 6.97
CA GLU A 31 12.50 7.43 7.56
C GLU A 31 13.41 6.25 7.24
N LEU A 32 12.84 5.07 6.99
CA LEU A 32 13.57 3.89 6.52
C LEU A 32 13.88 3.95 5.01
N GLY A 33 13.42 5.00 4.31
CA GLY A 33 13.67 5.19 2.87
C GLY A 33 12.75 4.36 1.97
N TYR A 34 11.67 3.80 2.50
CA TYR A 34 10.72 3.01 1.72
C TYR A 34 9.92 3.87 0.72
N VAL A 35 9.62 3.29 -0.43
CA VAL A 35 8.77 3.89 -1.47
C VAL A 35 7.31 3.74 -1.06
N ILE A 36 6.66 4.87 -0.80
CA ILE A 36 5.29 4.91 -0.27
C ILE A 36 4.34 5.47 -1.33
N GLY A 37 3.40 4.66 -1.78
CA GLY A 37 2.26 5.09 -2.58
C GLY A 37 1.02 5.36 -1.73
N ASN A 38 0.08 6.15 -2.25
CA ASN A 38 -1.23 6.34 -1.63
C ASN A 38 -2.31 6.65 -2.67
N TYR A 39 -3.56 6.39 -2.30
CA TYR A 39 -4.73 6.85 -3.05
C TYR A 39 -5.86 7.25 -2.11
N ASP A 40 -6.75 8.11 -2.59
CA ASP A 40 -7.92 8.57 -1.83
C ASP A 40 -9.18 7.97 -2.46
N ARG A 41 -9.94 7.19 -1.71
CA ARG A 41 -11.17 6.54 -2.19
C ARG A 41 -12.27 7.53 -2.59
N ARG A 42 -12.18 8.79 -2.16
CA ARG A 42 -13.08 9.86 -2.57
C ARG A 42 -12.83 10.32 -4.01
N GLU A 43 -11.62 10.10 -4.52
CA GLU A 43 -11.23 10.40 -5.91
C GLU A 43 -11.61 9.27 -6.89
N GLU A 44 -12.15 8.15 -6.40
CA GLU A 44 -12.51 7.00 -7.24
C GLU A 44 -13.71 7.34 -8.15
N PRO A 45 -13.57 7.20 -9.48
CA PRO A 45 -14.65 7.47 -10.43
C PRO A 45 -15.90 6.65 -10.15
N GLN A 46 -17.09 7.22 -10.38
CA GLN A 46 -18.35 6.54 -10.10
C GLN A 46 -18.52 5.25 -10.93
N GLU A 47 -18.00 5.24 -12.15
CA GLU A 47 -18.02 4.08 -13.05
C GLU A 47 -17.21 2.92 -12.47
N VAL A 48 -16.09 3.22 -11.77
CA VAL A 48 -15.26 2.23 -11.08
C VAL A 48 -15.96 1.75 -9.81
N LYS A 49 -16.54 2.66 -9.00
CA LYS A 49 -17.26 2.32 -7.76
C LYS A 49 -18.44 1.35 -7.98
N LYS A 50 -19.10 1.44 -9.15
CA LYS A 50 -20.25 0.60 -9.50
C LYS A 50 -19.85 -0.82 -9.92
N VAL A 51 -18.60 -1.05 -10.29
CA VAL A 51 -18.12 -2.37 -10.73
C VAL A 51 -17.41 -3.05 -9.58
N GLU A 52 -17.94 -4.19 -9.15
CA GLU A 52 -17.36 -4.97 -8.07
C GLU A 52 -15.90 -5.37 -8.40
N GLY A 53 -15.03 -5.25 -7.40
CA GLY A 53 -13.62 -5.64 -7.52
C GLY A 53 -12.69 -4.62 -8.20
N MET A 54 -13.20 -3.48 -8.69
CA MET A 54 -12.40 -2.49 -9.43
C MET A 54 -11.71 -1.42 -8.57
N THR A 55 -12.19 -1.19 -7.35
CA THR A 55 -11.59 -0.20 -6.42
C THR A 55 -10.12 -0.46 -6.13
N VAL A 56 -9.77 -1.72 -5.85
CA VAL A 56 -8.38 -2.06 -5.49
C VAL A 56 -7.45 -1.88 -6.68
N PRO A 57 -7.73 -2.44 -7.89
CA PRO A 57 -6.92 -2.15 -9.07
C PRO A 57 -6.77 -0.66 -9.36
N TRP A 58 -7.87 0.10 -9.34
CA TRP A 58 -7.84 1.54 -9.56
C TRP A 58 -6.95 2.27 -8.53
N GLY A 59 -7.08 1.91 -7.25
CA GLY A 59 -6.29 2.51 -6.17
C GLY A 59 -4.79 2.24 -6.30
N ILE A 60 -4.41 1.02 -6.67
CA ILE A 60 -3.00 0.67 -6.93
C ILE A 60 -2.45 1.46 -8.13
N GLU A 61 -3.17 1.48 -9.26
CA GLU A 61 -2.77 2.26 -10.46
C GLU A 61 -2.63 3.75 -10.15
N THR A 62 -3.57 4.30 -9.38
CA THR A 62 -3.54 5.71 -8.95
C THR A 62 -2.32 6.00 -8.07
N ALA A 63 -2.01 5.11 -7.12
CA ALA A 63 -0.85 5.23 -6.27
C ALA A 63 0.46 5.15 -7.07
N LEU A 64 0.57 4.21 -8.02
CA LEU A 64 1.74 4.04 -8.89
C LEU A 64 1.98 5.29 -9.75
N LYS A 65 0.92 5.84 -10.36
CA LYS A 65 1.02 7.10 -11.12
C LYS A 65 1.56 8.24 -10.26
N LYS A 66 1.05 8.40 -9.02
CA LYS A 66 1.48 9.45 -8.09
C LYS A 66 2.97 9.34 -7.71
N ILE A 67 3.54 8.13 -7.69
CA ILE A 67 4.97 7.90 -7.36
C ILE A 67 5.86 7.73 -8.60
N GLY A 68 5.37 8.07 -9.79
CA GLY A 68 6.13 7.98 -11.03
C GLY A 68 6.46 6.55 -11.46
N TRP A 69 5.51 5.62 -11.25
CA TRP A 69 5.62 4.20 -11.61
C TRP A 69 6.76 3.44 -10.93
N LYS A 70 7.31 3.98 -9.84
CA LYS A 70 8.25 3.23 -8.98
C LYS A 70 7.54 2.05 -8.33
N THR A 71 8.25 0.94 -8.12
CA THR A 71 7.73 -0.18 -7.33
C THR A 71 7.59 0.26 -5.87
N PRO A 72 6.38 0.24 -5.28
CA PRO A 72 6.16 0.65 -3.91
C PRO A 72 6.51 -0.47 -2.92
N ASP A 73 7.06 -0.08 -1.77
CA ASP A 73 7.18 -0.95 -0.61
C ASP A 73 5.84 -1.06 0.12
N LEU A 74 5.07 0.03 0.15
CA LEU A 74 3.73 0.04 0.71
C LEU A 74 2.80 1.03 -0.01
N ILE A 75 1.52 0.71 -0.05
CA ILE A 75 0.44 1.61 -0.49
C ILE A 75 -0.61 1.71 0.60
N TYR A 76 -1.12 2.91 0.87
CA TYR A 76 -2.19 3.12 1.84
C TYR A 76 -3.35 3.95 1.31
N HIS A 77 -4.48 3.88 2.02
CA HIS A 77 -5.58 4.84 1.89
C HIS A 77 -6.19 5.14 3.26
N ARG A 78 -6.76 6.33 3.44
CA ARG A 78 -7.36 6.81 4.70
C ARG A 78 -8.83 6.40 4.91
N GLY A 79 -9.24 5.29 4.29
CA GLY A 79 -10.62 4.80 4.33
C GLY A 79 -11.60 5.62 3.47
N ASP A 80 -12.88 5.34 3.64
CA ASP A 80 -14.03 6.09 3.12
C ASP A 80 -15.26 5.74 3.99
N TRP A 81 -16.44 6.32 3.72
CA TRP A 81 -17.67 5.92 4.39
C TRP A 81 -17.90 4.40 4.30
N GLY A 82 -17.97 3.74 5.45
CA GLY A 82 -18.12 2.28 5.54
C GLY A 82 -16.90 1.46 5.07
N LYS A 83 -15.71 2.09 4.94
CA LYS A 83 -14.45 1.44 4.52
C LYS A 83 -13.31 1.85 5.46
N GLU A 84 -12.76 0.88 6.18
CA GLU A 84 -11.65 1.11 7.11
C GLU A 84 -10.37 1.58 6.38
N PRO A 85 -9.57 2.47 6.99
CA PRO A 85 -8.25 2.83 6.48
C PRO A 85 -7.28 1.65 6.61
N MET A 86 -6.38 1.49 5.62
CA MET A 86 -5.45 0.36 5.63
C MET A 86 -4.12 0.68 4.93
N ILE A 87 -3.09 -0.12 5.23
CA ILE A 87 -1.78 -0.10 4.57
C ILE A 87 -1.53 -1.50 4.00
N ILE A 88 -1.12 -1.58 2.73
CA ILE A 88 -0.71 -2.81 2.08
C ILE A 88 0.80 -2.75 1.89
N VAL A 89 1.54 -3.67 2.52
CA VAL A 89 2.99 -3.84 2.36
C VAL A 89 3.24 -4.88 1.28
N PHE A 90 4.16 -4.62 0.36
CA PHE A 90 4.48 -5.49 -0.77
C PHE A 90 5.89 -6.05 -0.70
N GLY A 91 6.10 -7.23 -1.29
CA GLY A 91 7.41 -7.88 -1.38
C GLY A 91 7.44 -8.98 -2.44
N GLU A 92 8.65 -9.41 -2.79
CA GLU A 92 8.87 -10.51 -3.73
C GLU A 92 8.28 -11.83 -3.21
N ASP A 93 8.41 -12.03 -1.91
CA ASP A 93 7.92 -13.19 -1.17
C ASP A 93 7.42 -12.78 0.24
N PRO A 94 6.79 -13.69 1.00
CA PRO A 94 6.32 -13.41 2.35
C PRO A 94 7.42 -12.98 3.33
N LEU A 95 8.64 -13.51 3.23
CA LEU A 95 9.74 -13.14 4.13
C LEU A 95 10.13 -11.68 3.92
N LYS A 96 10.19 -11.21 2.68
CA LYS A 96 10.43 -9.79 2.36
C LYS A 96 9.34 -8.85 2.86
N VAL A 97 8.09 -9.30 2.89
CA VAL A 97 6.99 -8.52 3.49
C VAL A 97 7.17 -8.43 5.01
N ILE A 98 7.45 -9.55 5.68
CA ILE A 98 7.67 -9.58 7.13
C ILE A 98 8.89 -8.76 7.54
N GLU A 99 10.01 -8.86 6.79
CA GLU A 99 11.22 -8.07 7.03
C GLU A 99 10.92 -6.55 7.06
N LYS A 100 10.13 -6.06 6.10
CA LYS A 100 9.71 -4.64 6.07
C LYS A 100 8.85 -4.26 7.27
N ILE A 101 7.91 -5.13 7.65
CA ILE A 101 7.02 -4.90 8.80
C ILE A 101 7.82 -4.87 10.10
N GLU A 102 8.76 -5.80 10.30
CA GLU A 102 9.63 -5.81 11.48
C GLU A 102 10.52 -4.57 11.56
N ASN A 103 11.08 -4.12 10.44
CA ASN A 103 11.90 -2.92 10.40
C ASN A 103 11.08 -1.69 10.80
N ILE A 104 9.84 -1.58 10.31
CA ILE A 104 8.89 -0.52 10.70
C ILE A 104 8.59 -0.61 12.20
N ALA A 105 8.26 -1.79 12.72
CA ALA A 105 7.94 -1.98 14.14
C ALA A 105 9.11 -1.56 15.04
N LYS A 106 10.32 -2.06 14.75
CA LYS A 106 11.56 -1.68 15.48
C LYS A 106 11.83 -0.17 15.41
N LYS A 107 11.50 0.47 14.28
CA LYS A 107 11.66 1.92 14.11
C LYS A 107 10.66 2.73 14.93
N ILE A 108 9.44 2.22 15.13
CA ILE A 108 8.42 2.82 15.99
C ILE A 108 8.82 2.65 17.46
N GLU A 109 9.25 1.46 17.88
CA GLU A 109 9.66 1.19 19.26
C GLU A 109 10.82 2.07 19.72
N LYS A 110 11.82 2.32 18.85
CA LYS A 110 12.97 3.19 19.16
C LYS A 110 12.61 4.67 19.35
N LYS A 111 11.38 5.09 19.03
CA LYS A 111 10.90 6.47 19.20
C LYS A 111 10.14 6.70 20.50
N ILE A 112 9.80 5.63 21.21
CA ILE A 112 9.14 5.64 22.52
C ILE A 112 10.22 5.61 23.60
#